data_AF-A0A8T6BSZ4-F1
#
_entry.id   AF-A0A8T6BSZ4-F1
#
_cell.length_a   1.000
_cell.length_b   1.000
_cell.length_c   1.000
_cell.angle_alpha   90.00
_cell.angle_beta   90.00
_cell.angle_gamma   90.00
#
_symmetry.space_group_name_H-M   'P 1'
#
loop_
_entity.id
_entity.type
_entity.pdbx_description
1 polymer ?
#
loop_
_entity_poly.entity_id
_entity_poly.type
_entity_poly.pdbx_seq_one_letter_code
_entity_poly.pdbx_strand_id
1 'polypeptide(L)'
;ADTLTVERELEDETETLSIPLPAVVAVSTDINSPQIPSMKAILGAAKKPVQVWSAADIGFNAEAAWSEQQVAAPKQRERQRIVIEGDGEEQIAAFAENLRKVI
;
A
#
# COMPACT_ATOMS: atom_id res chain seq x y z
N ALA A 1 23.03 -24.00 -3.93
CA ALA A 1 22.22 -23.06 -4.74
C ALA A 1 21.83 -21.94 -3.81
N ASP A 2 22.02 -20.68 -4.20
CA ASP A 2 21.72 -19.57 -3.32
C ASP A 2 20.21 -19.39 -3.22
N THR A 3 19.70 -19.38 -2.00
CA THR A 3 18.27 -19.28 -1.70
C THR A 3 18.00 -18.07 -0.82
N LEU A 4 16.90 -17.38 -1.07
CA LEU A 4 16.37 -16.30 -0.24
C LEU A 4 15.26 -16.85 0.65
N THR A 5 15.32 -16.56 1.94
CA THR A 5 14.22 -16.82 2.89
C THR A 5 13.40 -15.55 3.06
N VAL A 6 12.08 -15.65 2.88
CA VAL A 6 11.15 -14.52 3.05
C VAL A 6 9.99 -14.91 3.95
N GLU A 7 9.43 -13.93 4.66
CA GLU A 7 8.16 -14.06 5.36
C GLU A 7 7.08 -13.33 4.55
N ARG A 8 5.95 -14.00 4.32
CA ARG A 8 4.78 -13.43 3.65
C ARG A 8 3.62 -13.45 4.63
N GLU A 9 3.05 -12.29 4.88
CA GLU A 9 1.83 -12.13 5.65
C GLU A 9 0.61 -12.28 4.73
N LEU A 10 -0.34 -13.11 5.14
CA LEU A 10 -1.67 -13.27 4.59
C LEU A 10 -2.70 -12.81 5.63
N GLU A 11 -3.99 -12.84 5.28
CA GLU A 11 -5.05 -12.35 6.15
C GLU A 11 -5.10 -13.07 7.52
N ASP A 12 -4.82 -14.37 7.53
CA ASP A 12 -4.98 -15.23 8.72
C ASP A 12 -3.67 -15.87 9.20
N GLU A 13 -2.57 -15.75 8.43
CA GLU A 13 -1.32 -16.45 8.73
C GLU A 13 -0.06 -15.78 8.18
N THR A 14 1.09 -16.19 8.70
CA THR A 14 2.40 -15.82 8.17
C THR A 14 3.13 -17.07 7.70
N GLU A 15 3.56 -17.06 6.43
CA GLU A 15 4.29 -18.16 5.81
C GLU A 15 5.77 -17.81 5.67
N THR A 16 6.66 -18.76 5.98
CA THR A 16 8.09 -18.66 5.69
C THR A 16 8.42 -19.46 4.43
N LEU A 17 8.92 -18.78 3.39
CA LEU A 17 9.21 -19.36 2.08
C LEU A 17 10.71 -19.36 1.80
N SER A 18 11.21 -20.39 1.12
CA SER A 18 12.58 -20.44 0.57
C SER A 18 12.53 -20.43 -0.95
N ILE A 19 13.15 -19.42 -1.56
CA ILE A 19 13.05 -19.13 -3.01
C ILE A 19 14.45 -19.21 -3.64
N PRO A 20 14.65 -19.95 -4.74
CA PRO A 20 15.93 -19.96 -5.45
C PRO A 20 16.20 -18.64 -6.16
N LEU A 21 17.46 -18.20 -6.18
CA LEU A 21 17.88 -17.00 -6.92
C LEU A 21 18.16 -17.30 -8.41
N PRO A 22 17.92 -16.34 -9.33
CA PRO A 22 17.41 -14.97 -9.09
C PRO A 22 15.90 -14.93 -8.83
N ALA A 23 15.48 -14.09 -7.87
CA ALA A 23 14.09 -13.94 -7.47
C ALA A 23 13.64 -12.47 -7.54
N VAL A 24 12.34 -12.25 -7.76
CA VAL A 24 11.69 -10.94 -7.68
C VAL A 24 10.81 -10.91 -6.44
N VAL A 25 10.94 -9.87 -5.63
CA VAL A 25 10.17 -9.70 -4.39
C VAL A 25 9.50 -8.33 -4.40
N ALA A 26 8.18 -8.32 -4.25
CA ALA A 26 7.42 -7.12 -3.91
C ALA A 26 7.28 -7.08 -2.38
N VAL A 27 7.50 -5.91 -1.78
CA VAL A 27 7.51 -5.74 -0.32
C VAL A 27 6.35 -4.84 0.12
N SER A 28 5.81 -5.13 1.30
CA SER A 28 4.83 -4.28 1.96
C SER A 28 5.48 -3.01 2.51
N THR A 29 4.68 -1.97 2.76
CA THR A 29 5.18 -0.66 3.22
C THR A 29 5.75 -0.68 4.63
N ASP A 30 5.40 -1.68 5.42
CA ASP A 30 5.80 -1.88 6.82
C ASP A 30 7.03 -2.77 6.98
N ILE A 31 7.63 -3.28 5.89
CA ILE A 31 8.82 -4.13 5.93
C ILE A 31 9.97 -3.53 6.74
N ASN A 32 10.10 -2.20 6.76
CA ASN A 32 11.05 -1.49 7.60
C ASN A 32 10.65 -0.02 7.84
N SER A 33 11.40 0.65 8.71
CA SER A 33 11.37 2.11 8.84
C SER A 33 12.56 2.71 8.08
N PRO A 34 12.35 3.43 6.96
CA PRO A 34 13.43 4.08 6.22
C PRO A 34 14.21 5.06 7.10
N GLN A 35 15.54 5.00 7.01
CA GLN A 35 16.43 5.88 7.77
C GLN A 35 16.47 7.28 7.13
N ILE A 36 16.48 8.33 7.96
CA ILE A 36 16.68 9.70 7.47
C ILE A 36 18.13 9.86 6.99
N PRO A 37 18.36 10.28 5.74
CA PRO A 37 19.71 10.41 5.20
C PRO A 37 20.47 11.57 5.87
N SER A 38 21.78 11.40 6.04
CA SER A 38 22.65 12.49 6.52
C SER A 38 22.94 13.52 5.43
N MET A 39 23.32 14.75 5.82
CA MET A 39 23.74 15.81 4.87
C MET A 39 24.84 15.32 3.91
N LYS A 40 25.80 14.53 4.42
CA LYS A 40 26.87 13.94 3.59
C LYS A 40 26.32 12.98 2.54
N ALA A 41 25.36 12.13 2.92
CA ALA A 41 24.73 11.18 2.01
C ALA A 41 23.93 11.90 0.91
N ILE A 42 23.19 12.96 1.28
CA ILE A 42 22.42 13.79 0.34
C ILE A 42 23.37 14.45 -0.68
N LEU A 43 24.41 15.14 -0.21
CA LEU A 43 25.39 15.81 -1.10
C LEU A 43 26.16 14.80 -1.97
N GLY A 44 26.42 13.60 -1.46
CA GLY A 44 27.05 12.52 -2.22
C GLY A 44 26.14 11.95 -3.31
N ALA A 45 24.86 11.75 -3.00
CA ALA A 45 23.87 11.27 -3.96
C ALA A 45 23.64 12.28 -5.11
N ALA A 46 23.59 13.57 -4.79
CA ALA A 46 23.41 14.64 -5.78
C ALA A 46 24.53 14.70 -6.85
N LYS A 47 25.72 14.17 -6.55
CA LYS A 47 26.85 14.13 -7.49
C LYS A 47 26.89 12.87 -8.34
N LYS A 48 26.11 11.83 -8.01
CA LYS A 48 26.10 10.58 -8.77
C LYS A 48 25.37 10.81 -10.10
N PRO A 49 25.90 10.30 -11.23
CA PRO A 49 25.21 10.40 -12.51
C PRO A 49 23.89 9.62 -12.44
N VAL A 50 22.80 10.26 -12.86
CA VAL A 50 21.49 9.61 -13.00
C VAL A 50 21.39 9.10 -14.43
N GLN A 51 21.37 7.79 -14.61
CA GLN A 51 21.14 7.18 -15.91
C GLN A 51 19.65 7.26 -16.24
N VAL A 52 19.32 8.02 -17.28
CA VAL A 52 17.97 8.07 -17.84
C VAL A 52 17.91 7.06 -18.97
N TRP A 53 16.95 6.15 -18.91
CA TRP A 53 16.71 5.13 -19.93
C TRP A 53 15.49 5.53 -20.77
N SER A 54 15.60 5.41 -22.08
CA SER A 54 14.47 5.43 -23.01
C SER A 54 13.98 4.00 -23.28
N ALA A 55 12.78 3.87 -23.84
CA ALA A 55 12.25 2.57 -24.26
C ALA A 55 13.16 1.89 -25.31
N ALA A 56 13.76 2.68 -26.20
CA ALA A 56 14.70 2.20 -27.21
C ALA A 56 15.97 1.60 -26.61
N ASP A 57 16.46 2.15 -25.49
CA ASP A 57 17.69 1.68 -24.82
C ASP A 57 17.53 0.27 -24.23
N ILE A 58 16.29 -0.18 -24.00
CA ILE A 58 15.96 -1.53 -23.50
C ILE A 58 15.27 -2.40 -24.57
N GLY A 59 15.20 -1.94 -25.82
CA GLY A 59 14.54 -2.65 -26.91
C GLY A 59 13.03 -2.82 -26.72
N PHE A 60 12.39 -1.98 -25.90
CA PHE A 60 10.96 -2.04 -25.64
C PHE A 60 10.20 -1.19 -26.66
N ASN A 61 9.29 -1.83 -27.39
CA ASN A 61 8.31 -1.15 -28.23
C ASN A 61 6.98 -1.13 -27.50
N ALA A 62 6.51 0.06 -27.12
CA ALA A 62 5.25 0.19 -26.38
C ALA A 62 4.07 -0.36 -27.21
N GLU A 63 3.46 -1.44 -26.71
CA GLU A 63 2.17 -1.92 -27.23
C GLU A 63 1.04 -1.06 -26.66
N ALA A 64 -0.10 -1.01 -27.37
CA ALA A 64 -1.27 -0.28 -26.91
C ALA A 64 -1.72 -0.81 -25.54
N ALA A 65 -2.09 0.10 -24.62
CA ALA A 65 -2.58 -0.29 -23.30
C ALA A 65 -3.83 -1.17 -23.45
N TRP A 66 -3.79 -2.36 -22.87
CA TRP A 66 -4.87 -3.34 -22.93
C TRP A 66 -6.12 -2.92 -22.12
N SER A 67 -5.97 -1.94 -21.22
CA SER A 67 -7.10 -1.41 -20.43
C SER A 67 -6.96 0.10 -20.20
N GLU A 68 -7.94 0.85 -20.69
CA GLU A 68 -8.18 2.23 -20.28
C GLU A 68 -9.31 2.21 -19.23
N GLN A 69 -9.01 2.59 -17.98
CA GLN A 69 -10.02 2.72 -16.93
C GLN A 69 -10.39 4.19 -16.75
N GLN A 70 -11.68 4.50 -16.87
CA GLN A 70 -12.22 5.78 -16.43
C GLN A 70 -12.42 5.76 -14.92
N VAL A 71 -11.64 6.56 -14.21
CA VAL A 71 -11.77 6.74 -12.76
C VAL A 71 -12.74 7.90 -12.50
N ALA A 72 -14.01 7.57 -12.27
CA ALA A 72 -14.98 8.54 -11.77
C ALA A 72 -14.94 8.59 -10.24
N ALA A 73 -15.00 9.79 -9.66
CA ALA A 73 -15.14 9.93 -8.21
C ALA A 73 -16.44 9.25 -7.75
N PRO A 74 -16.41 8.46 -6.67
CA PRO A 74 -17.63 7.87 -6.12
C PRO A 74 -18.59 8.99 -5.69
N LYS A 75 -19.89 8.76 -5.84
CA LYS A 75 -20.91 9.71 -5.37
C LYS A 75 -20.75 9.89 -3.86
N GLN A 76 -20.51 11.12 -3.41
CA GLN A 76 -20.44 11.43 -1.99
C GLN A 76 -21.81 11.24 -1.35
N ARG A 77 -21.90 10.37 -0.34
CA ARG A 77 -23.05 10.30 0.55
C ARG A 77 -22.83 11.28 1.70
N GLU A 78 -23.84 12.06 2.06
CA GLU A 78 -23.78 12.91 3.25
C GLU A 78 -23.55 12.05 4.49
N ARG A 79 -22.55 12.42 5.30
CA ARG A 79 -22.30 11.75 6.58
C ARG A 79 -23.50 12.00 7.50
N GLN A 80 -24.12 10.95 8.03
CA GLN A 80 -25.27 11.09 8.92
C GLN A 80 -24.95 11.86 10.22
N ARG A 81 -23.68 11.85 10.67
CA ARG A 81 -23.19 12.60 11.84
C ARG A 81 -24.04 12.43 13.11
N ILE A 82 -24.58 11.22 13.32
CA ILE A 82 -25.32 10.88 14.53
C ILE A 82 -24.30 10.69 15.65
N VAL A 83 -24.27 11.62 16.60
CA VAL A 83 -23.45 11.55 17.81
C VAL A 83 -24.38 11.31 18.99
N ILE A 84 -24.09 10.27 19.77
CA ILE A 84 -24.84 9.93 20.97
C ILE A 84 -23.93 10.26 22.16
N GLU A 85 -24.39 11.15 23.03
CA GLU A 85 -23.63 11.62 24.20
C GLU A 85 -24.14 10.92 25.46
N GLY A 86 -23.22 10.34 26.24
CA GLY A 86 -23.51 9.61 27.48
C GLY A 86 -23.45 8.09 27.34
N ASP A 87 -23.51 7.40 28.48
CA ASP A 87 -23.33 5.95 28.63
C ASP A 87 -24.50 5.24 29.34
N GLY A 88 -25.64 5.92 29.49
CA GLY A 88 -26.86 5.34 30.06
C GLY A 88 -27.53 4.32 29.13
N GLU A 89 -28.48 3.55 29.69
CA GLU A 89 -29.20 2.51 28.95
C GLU A 89 -29.94 3.04 27.72
N GLU A 90 -30.47 4.27 27.78
CA GLU A 90 -31.15 4.94 26.67
C GLU A 90 -30.20 5.26 25.52
N GLN A 91 -28.98 5.73 25.84
CA GLN A 91 -27.94 6.02 24.85
C GLN A 91 -27.44 4.75 24.17
N ILE A 92 -27.29 3.66 24.94
CA ILE A 92 -26.90 2.34 24.41
C ILE A 92 -28.00 1.79 23.47
N ALA A 93 -29.28 1.92 23.84
CA ALA A 93 -30.39 1.52 22.99
C ALA A 93 -30.43 2.32 21.68
N ALA A 94 -30.26 3.64 21.76
CA ALA A 94 -30.17 4.51 20.58
C ALA A 94 -28.99 4.15 19.68
N PHE A 95 -27.84 3.78 20.25
CA PHE A 95 -26.68 3.33 19.48
C PHE A 95 -26.96 2.02 18.74
N ALA A 96 -27.53 1.03 19.44
CA ALA A 96 -27.86 -0.27 18.85
C ALA A 96 -28.89 -0.15 17.73
N GLU A 97 -29.89 0.73 17.87
CA GLU A 97 -30.88 0.98 16.82
C GLU A 97 -30.24 1.60 15.57
N ASN A 98 -29.36 2.59 15.75
CA ASN A 98 -28.67 3.23 14.63
C ASN A 98 -27.71 2.27 13.92
N LEU A 99 -27.03 1.39 14.65
CA LEU A 99 -26.16 0.37 14.07
C LEU A 99 -26.92 -0.65 13.21
N ARG A 100 -28.09 -1.12 13.69
CA ARG A 100 -28.97 -2.06 12.95
C ARG A 100 -29.52 -1.50 11.64
N LYS A 101 -29.55 -0.17 11.48
CA LYS A 101 -29.99 0.49 10.23
C LYS A 101 -28.88 0.58 9.19
N VAL A 102 -27.63 0.32 9.59
CA VAL A 102 -26.43 0.53 8.75
C VAL A 102 -25.80 -0.81 8.32
N ILE A 103 -25.87 -1.84 9.18
CA ILE A 103 -25.54 -3.23 8.84
C ILE A 103 -26.69 -3.83 8.02
#